data_AF-A0AA38GE38-F1
#
_entry.id   AF-A0AA38GE38-F1
#
_cell.length_a   1.000
_cell.length_b   1.000
_cell.length_c   1.000
_cell.angle_alpha   90.00
_cell.angle_beta   90.00
_cell.angle_gamma   90.00
#
_symmetry.space_group_name_H-M   'P 1'
#
loop_
_entity.id
_entity.type
_entity.pdbx_description
1 polymer ?
#
loop_
_entity_poly.entity_id
_entity_poly.type
_entity_poly.pdbx_seq_one_letter_code
_entity_poly.pdbx_strand_id
1 'polypeptide(L)'
;YGVEAQLPVTMELPALYLMKAIEDTSLSDSLDKRIMYLKKLNEDRMQVFDRISSHQEKVKSLFDKKTRSRDFKFGNIVLLWDKRHEPRGSH
;
A
#
# COMPACT_ATOMS: atom_id res chain seq x y z
N TYR A 1 -5.57 -43.48 14.77
CA TYR A 1 -5.13 -42.32 13.97
C TYR A 1 -3.71 -42.59 13.51
N GLY A 2 -3.51 -42.97 12.25
CA GLY A 2 -2.20 -43.47 11.80
C GLY A 2 -2.28 -44.22 10.47
N VAL A 3 -2.77 -43.54 9.43
CA VAL A 3 -2.54 -43.98 8.05
C VAL A 3 -1.63 -42.93 7.44
N GLU A 4 -0.50 -43.36 6.91
CA GLU A 4 0.40 -42.47 6.17
C GLU A 4 -0.35 -41.91 4.97
N ALA A 5 -0.34 -40.58 4.82
CA ALA A 5 -0.98 -39.92 3.70
C ALA A 5 -0.24 -40.30 2.41
N GLN A 6 -0.85 -41.15 1.57
CA GLN A 6 -0.33 -41.45 0.26
C GLN A 6 -0.61 -40.26 -0.67
N LEU A 7 0.45 -39.54 -1.01
CA LEU A 7 0.37 -38.48 -2.00
C LEU A 7 0.29 -39.12 -3.40
N PRO A 8 -0.46 -38.52 -4.33
CA PRO A 8 -0.37 -38.93 -5.73
C PRO A 8 1.08 -38.81 -6.22
N VAL A 9 1.56 -39.76 -7.02
CA VAL A 9 2.92 -39.81 -7.58
C VAL A 9 3.34 -38.48 -8.26
N THR A 10 2.37 -37.76 -8.81
CA THR A 10 2.59 -36.44 -9.43
C THR A 10 2.96 -35.33 -8.44
N MET A 11 2.60 -35.48 -7.17
CA MET A 11 2.84 -34.51 -6.09
C MET A 11 3.96 -34.90 -5.12
N GLU A 12 4.44 -36.14 -5.15
CA GLU A 12 5.50 -36.61 -4.26
C GLU A 12 6.79 -35.80 -4.40
N LEU A 13 7.25 -35.57 -5.64
CA LEU A 13 8.44 -34.78 -5.91
C LEU A 13 8.30 -33.30 -5.44
N PRO A 14 7.25 -32.55 -5.83
CA PRO A 14 7.00 -31.22 -5.28
C PRO A 14 6.94 -31.17 -3.75
N ALA A 15 6.28 -32.14 -3.11
CA ALA A 15 6.17 -32.20 -1.66
C ALA A 15 7.53 -32.41 -0.99
N LEU A 16 8.35 -33.32 -1.51
CA LEU A 16 9.72 -33.56 -1.03
C LEU A 16 10.61 -32.32 -1.19
N TYR A 17 10.51 -31.61 -2.32
CA TYR A 17 11.23 -30.35 -2.51
C TYR A 17 10.82 -29.28 -1.50
N LEU A 18 9.52 -29.16 -1.19
CA LEU A 18 9.03 -28.22 -0.19
C LEU A 18 9.52 -28.61 1.21
N MET A 19 9.47 -29.88 1.58
CA MET A 19 9.98 -30.37 2.86
C MET A 19 11.47 -30.09 3.02
N LYS A 20 12.27 -30.44 2.00
CA LYS A 20 13.70 -30.14 1.97
C LYS A 20 13.96 -28.63 2.07
N ALA A 21 13.20 -27.80 1.37
CA ALA A 21 13.35 -26.34 1.45
C ALA A 21 13.02 -25.78 2.85
N ILE A 22 12.07 -26.41 3.57
CA ILE A 22 11.74 -26.05 4.95
C ILE A 22 12.86 -26.50 5.90
N GLU A 23 13.40 -27.71 5.72
CA GLU A 23 14.51 -28.24 6.53
C GLU A 23 15.82 -27.46 6.31
N ASP A 24 16.13 -27.10 5.07
CA ASP A 24 17.31 -26.34 4.68
C ASP A 24 17.22 -24.85 5.11
N THR A 25 16.02 -24.36 5.44
CA THR A 25 15.81 -22.98 5.91
C THR A 25 15.90 -22.92 7.42
N SER A 26 16.99 -22.37 7.95
CA SER A 26 17.07 -22.06 9.38
C SER A 26 15.98 -21.04 9.77
N LEU A 27 15.40 -21.21 10.96
CA LEU A 27 14.36 -20.28 11.45
C LEU A 27 14.86 -18.84 11.47
N SER A 28 16.14 -18.61 11.79
CA SER A 28 16.78 -17.29 11.75
C SER A 28 16.79 -16.70 10.34
N ASP A 29 17.18 -17.47 9.32
CA ASP A 29 17.23 -16.97 7.94
C ASP A 29 15.83 -16.64 7.41
N SER A 30 14.82 -17.41 7.82
CA SER A 30 13.41 -17.15 7.48
C SER A 30 12.91 -15.83 8.08
N LEU A 31 13.23 -15.58 9.35
CA LEU A 31 12.85 -14.34 10.04
C LEU A 31 13.56 -13.12 9.43
N ASP A 32 14.84 -13.23 9.12
CA ASP A 32 15.60 -12.14 8.51
C ASP A 32 15.06 -11.79 7.12
N LYS A 33 14.77 -12.79 6.28
CA LYS A 33 14.11 -12.60 4.97
C LYS A 33 12.77 -11.90 5.14
N ARG A 34 11.98 -12.30 6.15
CA ARG A 34 10.67 -11.69 6.42
C ARG A 34 10.81 -10.23 6.85
N ILE A 35 11.77 -9.92 7.72
CA ILE A 35 12.06 -8.55 8.16
C ILE A 35 12.50 -7.68 6.98
N MET A 36 13.41 -8.18 6.13
CA MET A 36 13.85 -7.45 4.94
C MET A 36 12.70 -7.17 3.98
N TYR A 37 11.83 -8.16 3.76
CA TYR A 37 10.63 -7.97 2.94
C TYR A 37 9.72 -6.89 3.49
N LEU A 38 9.45 -6.89 4.80
CA LEU A 38 8.61 -5.87 5.45
C LEU A 38 9.23 -4.47 5.37
N LYS A 39 10.55 -4.36 5.54
CA LYS A 39 11.28 -3.09 5.39
C LYS A 39 11.13 -2.54 3.98
N LYS A 40 11.40 -3.36 2.96
CA LYS A 40 11.25 -2.98 1.55
C LYS A 40 9.82 -2.51 1.24
N LEU A 41 8.83 -3.26 1.71
CA LEU A 41 7.42 -2.90 1.49
C LEU A 41 7.08 -1.54 2.14
N ASN A 42 7.65 -1.25 3.31
CA ASN A 42 7.47 0.05 3.96
C ASN A 42 8.17 1.18 3.20
N GLU A 43 9.40 0.95 2.72
CA GLU A 43 10.13 1.91 1.88
C GLU A 43 9.34 2.25 0.61
N ASP A 44 8.80 1.24 -0.09
CA ASP A 44 7.99 1.44 -1.28
C ASP A 44 6.73 2.27 -0.97
N ARG A 45 6.06 1.99 0.16
CA ARG A 45 4.90 2.77 0.62
C ARG A 45 5.27 4.23 0.89
N MET A 46 6.37 4.47 1.59
CA MET A 46 6.86 5.82 1.89
C MET A 46 7.16 6.58 0.61
N GLN A 47 7.86 5.95 -0.35
CA GLN A 47 8.16 6.59 -1.65
C GLN A 47 6.89 6.98 -2.41
N VAL A 48 5.87 6.12 -2.42
CA VAL A 48 4.59 6.44 -3.07
C VAL A 48 3.90 7.60 -2.35
N PHE A 49 3.85 7.58 -1.02
CA PHE A 49 3.26 8.65 -0.21
C PHE A 49 3.94 10.00 -0.46
N ASP A 50 5.27 10.03 -0.49
CA ASP A 50 6.05 11.25 -0.72
C ASP A 50 5.82 11.81 -2.13
N ARG A 51 5.75 10.94 -3.14
CA ARG A 51 5.44 11.33 -4.52
C ARG A 51 4.04 11.92 -4.64
N ILE A 52 3.04 11.28 -4.03
CA ILE A 52 1.65 11.78 -4.03
C ILE A 52 1.57 13.12 -3.32
N SER A 53 2.19 13.24 -2.14
CA SER A 53 2.17 14.48 -1.35
C SER A 53 2.84 15.62 -2.11
N SER A 54 4.02 15.38 -2.67
CA SER A 54 4.74 16.36 -3.50
C SER A 54 3.93 16.78 -4.73
N HIS A 55 3.21 15.84 -5.35
CA HIS A 55 2.36 16.14 -6.49
C HIS A 55 1.15 16.99 -6.08
N GLN A 56 0.46 16.62 -5.00
CA GLN A 56 -0.66 17.37 -4.44
C GLN A 56 -0.25 18.80 -4.05
N GLU A 57 0.92 18.97 -3.42
CA GLU A 57 1.46 20.29 -3.10
C GLU A 57 1.72 21.14 -4.35
N LYS A 58 2.29 20.55 -5.41
CA LYS A 58 2.49 21.25 -6.68
C LYS A 58 1.16 21.68 -7.29
N VAL A 59 0.18 20.78 -7.37
CA VAL A 59 -1.16 21.08 -7.90
C VAL A 59 -1.83 22.18 -7.09
N LYS A 60 -1.79 22.09 -5.76
CA LYS A 60 -2.31 23.11 -4.85
C LYS A 60 -1.63 24.45 -5.07
N SER A 61 -0.29 24.48 -5.16
CA SER A 61 0.46 25.73 -5.39
C SER A 61 0.08 26.41 -6.70
N LEU A 62 -0.19 25.64 -7.76
CA LEU A 62 -0.63 26.17 -9.06
C LEU A 62 -2.07 26.67 -8.99
N PHE A 63 -2.94 25.98 -8.28
CA PHE A 63 -4.31 26.41 -8.03
C PHE A 63 -4.37 27.70 -7.21
N ASP A 64 -3.63 27.76 -6.11
CA ASP A 64 -3.58 28.93 -5.22
C ASP A 64 -3.04 30.16 -5.97
N LYS A 65 -2.00 30.01 -6.82
CA LYS A 65 -1.50 31.08 -7.69
C LYS A 65 -2.55 31.63 -8.67
N LYS A 66 -3.46 30.79 -9.16
CA LYS A 66 -4.54 31.18 -10.07
C LYS A 66 -5.77 31.71 -9.35
N THR A 67 -5.85 31.51 -8.03
CA THR A 67 -7.01 31.91 -7.25
C THR A 67 -6.97 33.42 -7.01
N ARG A 68 -8.01 34.12 -7.50
CA ARG A 68 -8.17 35.56 -7.22
C ARG A 68 -8.53 35.76 -5.76
N SER A 69 -7.96 36.79 -5.12
CA SER A 69 -8.40 37.21 -3.79
C SER A 69 -9.88 37.58 -3.84
N ARG A 70 -10.68 36.96 -2.97
CA ARG A 70 -12.11 37.25 -2.84
C ARG A 70 -12.34 37.86 -1.46
N ASP A 71 -12.67 39.14 -1.44
CA ASP A 71 -13.12 39.81 -0.23
C ASP A 71 -14.61 39.53 -0.05
N PHE A 72 -14.95 38.70 0.94
CA PHE A 72 -16.35 38.39 1.25
C PHE A 72 -16.93 39.46 2.18
N LYS A 73 -18.14 39.92 1.87
CA LYS A 73 -18.91 40.85 2.71
C LYS A 73 -20.04 40.12 3.42
N PHE A 74 -20.50 40.70 4.53
CA PHE A 74 -21.66 40.18 5.26
C PHE A 74 -22.88 40.11 4.32
N GLY A 75 -23.58 38.96 4.34
CA GLY A 75 -24.71 38.67 3.43
C GLY A 75 -24.33 38.03 2.09
N ASN A 76 -23.04 37.80 1.80
CA ASN A 76 -22.64 37.03 0.61
C ASN A 76 -22.92 35.53 0.80
N ILE A 77 -23.56 34.93 -0.20
CA ILE A 77 -23.79 33.48 -0.26
C ILE A 77 -22.54 32.83 -0.84
N VAL A 78 -21.95 31.90 -0.09
CA VAL A 78 -20.79 31.12 -0.50
C VAL A 78 -21.13 29.65 -0.51
N LEU A 79 -20.48 28.89 -1.39
CA LEU A 79 -20.62 27.44 -1.41
C LEU A 79 -19.92 26.86 -0.18
N LEU A 80 -20.67 26.17 0.68
CA LEU A 80 -20.07 25.36 1.74
C LEU A 80 -19.48 24.11 1.10
N TRP A 81 -18.17 23.98 1.18
CA TRP A 81 -17.49 22.76 0.75
C TRP A 81 -17.67 21.65 1.79
N ASP A 82 -18.53 20.66 1.50
CA ASP A 82 -18.72 19.50 2.36
C ASP A 82 -17.96 18.27 1.81
N LYS A 83 -16.72 18.13 2.27
CA LYS A 83 -15.83 17.03 1.89
C LYS A 83 -16.37 15.64 2.26
N ARG A 84 -17.29 15.52 3.22
CA ARG A 84 -17.75 14.21 3.72
C ARG A 84 -18.71 13.51 2.74
N HIS A 85 -19.41 14.28 1.92
CA HIS A 85 -20.45 13.79 1.01
C HIS A 85 -20.02 13.78 -0.47
N GLU A 86 -18.73 14.00 -0.74
CA GLU A 86 -18.22 14.05 -2.12
C GLU A 86 -17.98 12.64 -2.69
N PRO A 87 -18.48 12.33 -3.90
CA PRO A 87 -18.21 11.05 -4.55
C PRO A 87 -16.71 10.95 -4.87
N ARG A 88 -16.07 9.90 -4.33
CA ARG A 88 -14.64 9.65 -4.56
C ARG A 88 -14.40 9.41 -6.06
N GLY A 89 -13.51 10.21 -6.66
CA GLY A 89 -13.08 10.06 -8.05
C GLY A 89 -13.69 11.05 -9.05
N SER A 90 -14.45 12.05 -8.59
CA SER A 90 -15.01 13.10 -9.45
C SER A 90 -14.16 14.38 -9.43
N HIS A 91 -12.89 14.27 -9.82
CA HIS A 91 -11.99 15.42 -10.07
C HIS A 91 -11.16 15.18 -11.32
#